data_AF-A0A0D8J8A6-F1
#
_entry.id   AF-A0A0D8J8A6-F1
#
_cell.length_a   1.000
_cell.length_b   1.000
_cell.length_c   1.000
_cell.angle_alpha   90.00
_cell.angle_beta   90.00
_cell.angle_gamma   90.00
#
_symmetry.space_group_name_H-M   'P 1'
#
loop_
_entity.id
_entity.type
_entity.pdbx_description
1 polymer ?
#
loop_
_entity_poly.entity_id
_entity_poly.type
_entity_poly.pdbx_seq_one_letter_code
_entity_poly.pdbx_strand_id
1 'polypeptide(L)'
;MKNILVTLILCLAVLKVFAQQTEKEFWLQDLKAYKTGLEEKHIDLYNRISKAEFDSELELIKSSIDNKTDFQLVMDLMRLTQKIGDGHTAISLSNVETHNFPFEIQQFGNDWRIVKIVQGFDHLLGTQLIAVDETPIAIAAQKVSEVAQFVENRHSAIIRTAQYFPISEVLFELKLIKQKDKASFILKATTVLFLQKH
;
A
#
# COMPACT_ATOMS: atom_id res chain seq x y z
N MET A 1 -29.69 27.20 -45.01
CA MET A 1 -28.41 26.50 -44.79
C MET A 1 -27.61 27.06 -43.60
N LYS A 2 -27.46 28.39 -43.45
CA LYS A 2 -26.80 28.99 -42.27
C LYS A 2 -27.41 28.57 -40.93
N ASN A 3 -28.74 28.53 -40.82
CA ASN A 3 -29.42 28.21 -39.55
C ASN A 3 -29.27 26.73 -39.18
N ILE A 4 -29.27 25.82 -40.16
CA ILE A 4 -29.05 24.37 -39.95
C ILE A 4 -27.61 24.11 -39.47
N LEU A 5 -26.63 24.84 -40.04
CA LEU A 5 -25.23 24.75 -39.64
C LEU A 5 -25.01 25.25 -38.20
N VAL A 6 -25.69 26.33 -37.80
CA VAL A 6 -25.65 26.85 -36.42
C VAL A 6 -26.28 25.87 -35.43
N THR A 7 -27.42 25.24 -35.76
CA THR A 7 -28.06 24.24 -34.89
C THR A 7 -27.19 22.98 -34.75
N LEU A 8 -26.50 22.55 -35.81
CA LEU A 8 -25.61 21.39 -35.75
C LEU A 8 -24.38 21.65 -34.85
N ILE A 9 -23.80 22.85 -34.94
CA ILE A 9 -22.65 23.26 -34.10
C ILE A 9 -23.07 23.39 -32.63
N LEU A 10 -24.27 23.91 -32.35
CA LEU A 10 -24.80 24.02 -30.99
C LEU A 10 -25.09 22.64 -30.39
N CYS A 11 -25.60 21.69 -31.18
CA CYS A 11 -25.86 20.31 -30.73
C CYS A 11 -24.56 19.54 -30.43
N LEU A 12 -23.51 19.74 -31.22
CA LEU A 12 -22.17 19.18 -31.00
C LEU A 12 -21.48 19.77 -29.75
N ALA A 13 -21.77 21.01 -29.38
CA ALA A 13 -21.24 21.64 -28.16
C ALA A 13 -21.91 21.11 -26.88
N VAL A 14 -23.22 20.80 -26.92
CA VAL A 14 -23.96 20.26 -25.76
C VAL A 14 -23.58 18.80 -25.47
N LEU A 15 -23.25 18.00 -26.50
CA LEU A 15 -22.83 16.61 -26.33
C LEU A 15 -21.44 16.45 -25.66
N LYS A 16 -20.54 17.44 -25.80
CA LYS A 16 -19.23 17.39 -25.15
C LYS A 16 -19.27 17.65 -23.64
N VAL A 17 -20.30 18.35 -23.15
CA VAL A 17 -20.42 18.72 -21.73
C VAL A 17 -20.98 17.58 -20.88
N PHE A 18 -21.69 16.62 -21.49
CA PHE A 18 -22.32 15.51 -20.77
C PHE A 18 -21.47 14.22 -20.68
N ALA A 19 -20.31 14.17 -21.35
CA ALA A 19 -19.63 12.89 -21.64
C ALA A 19 -18.25 12.71 -21.00
N GLN A 20 -17.83 13.59 -20.08
CA GLN A 20 -16.52 13.44 -19.43
C GLN A 20 -16.66 13.60 -17.93
N GLN A 21 -16.94 12.48 -17.24
CA GLN A 21 -16.71 12.41 -15.81
C GLN A 21 -15.23 12.67 -15.53
N THR A 22 -14.96 13.48 -14.52
CA THR A 22 -13.59 13.73 -14.07
C THR A 22 -13.07 12.53 -13.28
N GLU A 23 -11.76 12.34 -13.25
CA GLU A 23 -11.09 11.35 -12.38
C GLU A 23 -11.56 11.48 -10.92
N LYS A 24 -11.72 12.72 -10.44
CA LYS A 24 -12.27 13.03 -9.11
C LYS A 24 -13.68 12.45 -8.92
N GLU A 25 -14.55 12.60 -9.91
CA GLU A 25 -15.92 12.09 -9.82
C GLU A 25 -15.96 10.56 -9.77
N PHE A 26 -15.06 9.87 -10.48
CA PHE A 26 -14.89 8.42 -10.35
C PHE A 26 -14.44 8.02 -8.94
N TRP A 27 -13.41 8.68 -8.40
CA TRP A 27 -12.96 8.43 -7.04
C TRP A 27 -14.06 8.66 -6.00
N LEU A 28 -14.84 9.73 -6.12
CA LEU A 28 -15.96 9.99 -5.20
C LEU A 28 -17.03 8.90 -5.28
N GLN A 29 -17.27 8.33 -6.46
CA GLN A 29 -18.18 7.19 -6.65
C GLN A 29 -17.61 5.91 -6.02
N ASP A 30 -16.33 5.62 -6.23
CA ASP A 30 -15.66 4.46 -5.65
C ASP A 30 -15.62 4.52 -4.13
N LEU A 31 -15.33 5.68 -3.54
CA LEU A 31 -15.35 5.87 -2.08
C LEU A 31 -16.74 5.72 -1.49
N LYS A 32 -17.78 6.12 -2.24
CA LYS A 32 -19.18 5.86 -1.85
C LYS A 32 -19.50 4.38 -1.92
N ALA A 33 -19.12 3.69 -3.01
CA ALA A 33 -19.33 2.26 -3.18
C ALA A 33 -18.58 1.44 -2.12
N TYR A 34 -17.34 1.82 -1.78
CA TYR A 34 -16.55 1.25 -0.70
C TYR A 34 -17.30 1.31 0.63
N LYS A 35 -17.75 2.50 1.05
CA LYS A 35 -18.47 2.66 2.32
C LYS A 35 -19.79 1.90 2.32
N THR A 36 -20.64 2.11 1.32
CA THR A 36 -21.96 1.49 1.26
C THR A 36 -21.85 -0.03 1.18
N GLY A 37 -20.92 -0.56 0.38
CA GLY A 37 -20.68 -1.99 0.29
C GLY A 37 -20.23 -2.61 1.61
N LEU A 38 -19.38 -1.91 2.38
CA LEU A 38 -18.99 -2.34 3.71
C LEU A 38 -20.16 -2.29 4.71
N GLU A 39 -20.90 -1.18 4.76
CA GLU A 39 -22.05 -1.01 5.67
C GLU A 39 -23.17 -2.03 5.38
N GLU A 40 -23.37 -2.43 4.12
CA GLU A 40 -24.40 -3.38 3.71
C GLU A 40 -24.02 -4.85 3.91
N LYS A 41 -22.74 -5.21 3.72
CA LYS A 41 -22.31 -6.62 3.59
C LYS A 41 -21.42 -7.11 4.71
N HIS A 42 -20.74 -6.22 5.42
CA HIS A 42 -19.81 -6.61 6.47
C HIS A 42 -20.57 -6.93 7.76
N ILE A 43 -20.28 -8.07 8.39
CA ILE A 43 -21.03 -8.57 9.54
C ILE A 43 -20.90 -7.68 10.78
N ASP A 44 -19.72 -7.10 11.01
CA ASP A 44 -19.43 -6.27 12.19
C ASP A 44 -18.35 -5.22 11.87
N LEU A 45 -18.71 -4.24 11.02
CA LEU A 45 -17.76 -3.27 10.45
C LEU A 45 -17.08 -2.39 11.50
N TYR A 46 -17.79 -2.07 12.58
CA TYR A 46 -17.37 -1.06 13.56
C TYR A 46 -16.88 -1.66 14.89
N ASN A 47 -16.51 -2.94 14.90
CA ASN A 47 -16.03 -3.63 16.10
C ASN A 47 -14.71 -3.05 16.64
N ARG A 48 -13.79 -2.68 15.73
CA ARG A 48 -12.44 -2.23 16.06
C ARG A 48 -12.20 -0.74 15.81
N ILE A 49 -12.92 -0.16 14.86
CA ILE A 49 -12.91 1.26 14.53
C ILE A 49 -14.32 1.80 14.74
N SER A 50 -14.48 2.92 15.44
CA SER A 50 -15.80 3.51 15.60
C SER A 50 -16.31 4.06 14.27
N LYS A 51 -17.64 4.14 14.10
CA LYS A 51 -18.25 4.74 12.92
C LYS A 51 -17.75 6.18 12.68
N ALA A 52 -17.60 6.96 13.76
CA ALA A 52 -17.16 8.34 13.68
C ALA A 52 -15.70 8.44 13.19
N GLU A 53 -14.80 7.59 13.70
CA GLU A 53 -13.41 7.53 13.23
C GLU A 53 -13.33 7.08 11.77
N PHE A 54 -14.07 6.03 11.40
CA PHE A 54 -14.14 5.54 10.02
C PHE A 54 -14.63 6.63 9.05
N ASP A 55 -15.73 7.29 9.39
CA ASP A 55 -16.30 8.36 8.58
C ASP A 55 -15.33 9.56 8.47
N SER A 56 -14.68 9.94 9.58
CA SER A 56 -13.69 11.01 9.58
C SER A 56 -12.48 10.69 8.68
N GLU A 57 -11.96 9.46 8.73
CA GLU A 57 -10.84 9.05 7.88
C GLU A 57 -11.23 9.01 6.40
N LEU A 58 -12.43 8.50 6.10
CA LEU A 58 -12.93 8.49 4.72
C LEU A 58 -13.11 9.91 4.17
N GLU A 59 -13.58 10.87 4.98
CA GLU A 59 -13.66 12.28 4.57
C GLU A 59 -12.27 12.90 4.34
N LEU A 60 -11.25 12.54 5.13
CA LEU A 60 -9.88 12.96 4.86
C LEU A 60 -9.40 12.45 3.49
N ILE A 61 -9.66 11.18 3.16
CA ILE A 61 -9.33 10.61 1.83
C ILE A 61 -10.04 11.40 0.74
N LYS A 62 -11.35 11.60 0.84
CA LYS A 62 -12.15 12.39 -0.13
C LYS A 62 -11.60 13.79 -0.35
N SER A 63 -11.22 14.48 0.73
CA SER A 63 -10.68 15.85 0.65
C SER A 63 -9.31 15.93 -0.02
N SER A 64 -8.59 14.81 -0.09
CA SER A 64 -7.22 14.74 -0.62
C SER A 64 -7.12 14.29 -2.08
N ILE A 65 -8.24 13.93 -2.73
CA ILE A 65 -8.29 13.38 -4.09
C ILE A 65 -7.52 14.27 -5.09
N ASP A 66 -7.74 15.59 -5.05
CA ASP A 66 -7.12 16.51 -6.02
C ASP A 66 -5.59 16.63 -5.87
N ASN A 67 -5.03 16.16 -4.76
CA ASN A 67 -3.62 16.37 -4.39
C ASN A 67 -2.83 15.07 -4.27
N LYS A 68 -3.44 13.92 -4.58
CA LYS A 68 -2.83 12.60 -4.44
C LYS A 68 -2.90 11.83 -5.75
N THR A 69 -1.94 10.94 -5.93
CA THR A 69 -1.98 9.96 -7.00
C THR A 69 -2.94 8.82 -6.65
N ASP A 70 -3.39 8.07 -7.66
CA ASP A 70 -4.21 6.88 -7.45
C ASP A 70 -3.58 5.90 -6.44
N PHE A 71 -2.28 5.64 -6.56
CA PHE A 71 -1.56 4.75 -5.65
C PHE A 71 -1.60 5.26 -4.20
N GLN A 72 -1.50 6.57 -3.99
CA GLN A 72 -1.60 7.18 -2.66
C GLN A 72 -3.01 7.03 -2.07
N LEU A 73 -4.04 7.23 -2.87
CA LEU A 73 -5.44 7.04 -2.45
C LEU A 73 -5.74 5.57 -2.15
N VAL A 74 -5.22 4.64 -2.95
CA VAL A 74 -5.29 3.19 -2.68
C VAL A 74 -4.61 2.86 -1.35
N MET A 75 -3.42 3.41 -1.08
CA MET A 75 -2.70 3.21 0.19
C MET A 75 -3.43 3.79 1.40
N ASP A 76 -4.14 4.92 1.26
CA ASP A 76 -4.98 5.45 2.32
C ASP A 76 -6.19 4.54 2.59
N LEU A 77 -6.82 4.01 1.54
CA LEU A 77 -7.90 3.05 1.68
C LEU A 77 -7.43 1.75 2.33
N MET A 78 -6.27 1.23 1.92
CA MET A 78 -5.64 0.07 2.57
C MET A 78 -5.45 0.30 4.07
N ARG A 79 -4.97 1.48 4.47
CA ARG A 79 -4.78 1.85 5.88
C ARG A 79 -6.12 1.92 6.64
N LEU A 80 -7.14 2.54 6.05
CA LEU A 80 -8.48 2.61 6.63
C LEU A 80 -9.11 1.21 6.76
N THR A 81 -9.03 0.40 5.71
CA THR A 81 -9.50 -0.99 5.70
C THR A 81 -8.80 -1.81 6.78
N GLN A 82 -7.49 -1.62 6.96
CA GLN A 82 -6.73 -2.34 7.98
C GLN A 82 -7.17 -2.01 9.42
N LYS A 83 -7.76 -0.82 9.66
CA LYS A 83 -8.32 -0.45 10.97
C LYS A 83 -9.63 -1.16 11.29
N ILE A 84 -10.38 -1.61 10.29
CA ILE A 84 -11.53 -2.52 10.48
C ILE A 84 -11.06 -3.80 11.16
N GLY A 85 -9.86 -4.28 10.79
CA GLY A 85 -9.18 -5.42 11.40
C GLY A 85 -9.85 -6.76 11.16
N ASP A 86 -10.45 -6.92 9.97
CA ASP A 86 -10.96 -8.18 9.44
C ASP A 86 -10.07 -8.66 8.28
N GLY A 87 -9.56 -9.89 8.36
CA GLY A 87 -8.65 -10.46 7.37
C GLY A 87 -9.29 -10.81 6.02
N HIS A 88 -10.62 -10.76 5.92
CA HIS A 88 -11.38 -11.03 4.69
C HIS A 88 -11.84 -9.75 3.99
N THR A 89 -11.58 -8.59 4.61
CA THR A 89 -11.87 -7.26 4.08
C THR A 89 -10.55 -6.59 3.72
N ALA A 90 -10.30 -6.42 2.42
CA ALA A 90 -9.00 -5.99 1.91
C ALA A 90 -9.12 -5.15 0.64
N ILE A 91 -8.20 -4.20 0.50
CA ILE A 91 -7.95 -3.47 -0.75
C ILE A 91 -6.72 -4.08 -1.42
N SER A 92 -6.93 -4.89 -2.46
CA SER A 92 -5.83 -5.59 -3.11
C SER A 92 -5.02 -4.69 -4.05
N LEU A 93 -3.70 -4.86 -4.02
CA LEU A 93 -2.79 -4.29 -5.03
C LEU A 93 -2.71 -5.11 -6.33
N SER A 94 -3.48 -6.20 -6.50
CA SER A 94 -3.38 -7.10 -7.67
C SER A 94 -3.59 -6.42 -9.03
N ASN A 95 -4.32 -5.31 -9.08
CA ASN A 95 -4.59 -4.54 -10.30
C ASN A 95 -3.79 -3.23 -10.36
N VAL A 96 -2.81 -3.07 -9.47
CA VAL A 96 -1.95 -1.90 -9.38
C VAL A 96 -0.57 -2.31 -9.85
N GLU A 97 0.03 -1.52 -10.73
CA GLU A 97 1.40 -1.78 -11.18
C GLU A 97 2.37 -1.53 -10.02
N THR A 98 3.12 -2.56 -9.65
CA THR A 98 4.09 -2.51 -8.56
C THR A 98 5.35 -3.27 -8.90
N HIS A 99 6.47 -2.84 -8.32
CA HIS A 99 7.78 -3.44 -8.53
C HIS A 99 8.36 -3.90 -7.20
N ASN A 100 8.88 -5.13 -7.18
CA ASN A 100 9.55 -5.66 -6.00
C ASN A 100 11.05 -5.46 -6.09
N PHE A 101 11.67 -5.07 -4.98
CA PHE A 101 13.09 -5.34 -4.79
C PHE A 101 13.34 -6.85 -4.83
N PRO A 102 14.49 -7.29 -5.36
CA PRO A 102 14.70 -8.69 -5.72
C PRO A 102 15.10 -9.58 -4.52
N PHE A 103 14.35 -9.48 -3.42
CA PHE A 103 14.49 -10.32 -2.23
C PHE A 103 13.15 -10.45 -1.49
N GLU A 104 13.04 -11.45 -0.62
CA GLU A 104 11.96 -11.59 0.35
C GLU A 104 12.53 -11.67 1.76
N ILE A 105 11.75 -11.20 2.74
CA ILE A 105 12.10 -11.28 4.16
C ILE A 105 11.11 -12.13 4.94
N GLN A 106 11.49 -12.55 6.14
CA GLN A 106 10.60 -13.15 7.13
C GLN A 106 11.10 -12.78 8.53
N GLN A 107 10.18 -12.66 9.49
CA GLN A 107 10.54 -12.46 10.89
C GLN A 107 10.75 -13.80 11.62
N PHE A 108 11.88 -13.93 12.31
CA PHE A 108 12.22 -15.05 13.20
C PHE A 108 12.55 -14.50 14.59
N GLY A 109 11.69 -14.78 15.57
CA GLY A 109 11.76 -14.09 16.85
C GLY A 109 11.57 -12.58 16.64
N ASN A 110 12.57 -11.78 17.00
CA ASN A 110 12.56 -10.33 16.77
C ASN A 110 13.32 -9.91 15.50
N ASP A 111 14.02 -10.83 14.84
CA ASP A 111 14.89 -10.52 13.71
C ASP A 111 14.15 -10.67 12.39
N TRP A 112 14.24 -9.67 11.52
CA TRP A 112 13.87 -9.79 10.12
C TRP A 112 15.06 -10.30 9.32
N ARG A 113 14.88 -11.35 8.51
CA ARG A 113 15.95 -12.01 7.77
C ARG A 113 15.58 -12.19 6.31
N ILE A 114 16.59 -12.16 5.44
CA ILE A 114 16.43 -12.47 4.01
C ILE A 114 16.15 -13.97 3.86
N VAL A 115 15.05 -14.33 3.20
CA VAL A 115 14.64 -15.74 2.97
C VAL A 115 14.61 -16.13 1.50
N LYS A 116 14.54 -15.16 0.60
CA LYS A 116 14.78 -15.33 -0.84
C LYS A 116 15.58 -14.16 -1.35
N ILE A 117 16.41 -14.38 -2.35
CA ILE A 117 17.17 -13.32 -3.02
C ILE A 117 17.47 -13.73 -4.46
N VAL A 118 17.65 -12.75 -5.34
CA VAL A 118 18.08 -12.99 -6.72
C VAL A 118 19.45 -13.69 -6.76
N GLN A 119 19.61 -14.54 -7.78
CA GLN A 119 20.83 -15.29 -8.04
C GLN A 119 22.08 -14.40 -8.03
N GLY A 120 23.18 -14.91 -7.48
CA GLY A 120 24.45 -14.18 -7.35
C GLY A 120 24.61 -13.46 -6.00
N PHE A 121 23.55 -13.37 -5.20
CA PHE A 121 23.57 -12.80 -3.85
C PHE A 121 23.28 -13.84 -2.76
N ASP A 122 23.47 -15.13 -3.05
CA ASP A 122 23.11 -16.25 -2.17
C ASP A 122 23.78 -16.17 -0.78
N HIS A 123 24.96 -15.55 -0.70
CA HIS A 123 25.69 -15.29 0.54
C HIS A 123 24.94 -14.39 1.54
N LEU A 124 23.88 -13.70 1.10
CA LEU A 124 23.03 -12.86 1.95
C LEU A 124 21.82 -13.62 2.52
N LEU A 125 21.54 -14.85 2.10
CA LEU A 125 20.44 -15.64 2.65
C LEU A 125 20.62 -15.88 4.15
N GLY A 126 19.54 -15.73 4.92
CA GLY A 126 19.51 -15.86 6.37
C GLY A 126 20.14 -14.70 7.15
N THR A 127 20.77 -13.74 6.47
CA THR A 127 21.33 -12.54 7.11
C THR A 127 20.21 -11.66 7.66
N GLN A 128 20.49 -11.01 8.78
CA GLN A 128 19.54 -10.12 9.44
C GLN A 128 19.52 -8.76 8.72
N LEU A 129 18.32 -8.31 8.35
CA LEU A 129 18.06 -6.96 7.88
C LEU A 129 17.94 -6.02 9.09
N ILE A 130 18.71 -4.94 9.08
CA ILE A 130 18.82 -3.97 10.19
C ILE A 130 18.09 -2.67 9.87
N ALA A 131 18.15 -2.22 8.63
CA ALA A 131 17.51 -0.96 8.20
C ALA A 131 17.27 -0.91 6.69
N VAL A 132 16.35 -0.04 6.29
CA VAL A 132 16.14 0.41 4.91
C VAL A 132 16.39 1.91 4.85
N ASP A 133 17.29 2.34 3.96
CA ASP A 133 17.94 3.64 3.98
C ASP A 133 18.37 4.02 5.41
N GLU A 134 17.81 5.09 5.97
CA GLU A 134 18.11 5.58 7.32
C GLU A 134 17.13 5.05 8.39
N THR A 135 16.13 4.26 7.99
CA THR A 135 15.05 3.80 8.87
C THR A 135 15.35 2.42 9.46
N PRO A 136 15.40 2.26 10.80
CA PRO A 136 15.54 0.96 11.44
C PRO A 136 14.42 -0.02 11.03
N ILE A 137 14.77 -1.29 10.85
CA ILE A 137 13.82 -2.31 10.34
C ILE A 137 12.57 -2.44 11.20
N ALA A 138 12.67 -2.27 12.51
CA ALA A 138 11.51 -2.33 13.42
C ALA A 138 10.48 -1.25 13.08
N ILE A 139 10.93 -0.03 12.78
CA ILE A 139 10.09 1.11 12.39
C ILE A 139 9.56 0.92 10.97
N ALA A 140 10.42 0.46 10.05
CA ALA A 140 10.02 0.22 8.67
C ALA A 140 8.94 -0.86 8.56
N ALA A 141 9.15 -2.00 9.24
CA ALA A 141 8.18 -3.08 9.28
C ALA A 141 6.86 -2.65 9.94
N GLN A 142 6.91 -1.83 11.00
CA GLN A 142 5.70 -1.26 11.60
C GLN A 142 4.92 -0.42 10.58
N LYS A 143 5.56 0.51 9.88
CA LYS A 143 4.89 1.34 8.86
C LYS A 143 4.28 0.52 7.73
N VAL A 144 4.99 -0.52 7.27
CA VAL A 144 4.47 -1.45 6.25
C VAL A 144 3.28 -2.24 6.79
N SER A 145 3.31 -2.64 8.07
CA SER A 145 2.22 -3.40 8.69
C SER A 145 0.89 -2.63 8.75
N GLU A 146 0.94 -1.29 8.75
CA GLU A 146 -0.25 -0.43 8.77
C GLU A 146 -1.03 -0.42 7.45
N VAL A 147 -0.41 -0.86 6.36
CA VAL A 147 -1.03 -0.97 5.03
C VAL A 147 -1.13 -2.40 4.53
N ALA A 148 -0.49 -3.35 5.22
CA ALA A 148 -0.55 -4.76 4.88
C ALA A 148 -1.99 -5.28 4.99
N GLN A 149 -2.48 -5.92 3.93
CA GLN A 149 -3.87 -6.41 3.84
C GLN A 149 -3.96 -7.90 4.16
N PHE A 150 -5.19 -8.40 4.33
CA PHE A 150 -5.48 -9.79 4.66
C PHE A 150 -4.86 -10.24 5.99
N VAL A 151 -5.00 -9.39 7.01
CA VAL A 151 -4.47 -9.58 8.36
C VAL A 151 -5.61 -9.92 9.31
N GLU A 152 -5.63 -11.16 9.80
CA GLU A 152 -6.64 -11.67 10.73
C GLU A 152 -6.11 -11.71 12.18
N ASN A 153 -4.81 -11.95 12.34
CA ASN A 153 -4.16 -12.13 13.62
C ASN A 153 -2.67 -11.77 13.54
N ARG A 154 -1.98 -11.78 14.70
CA ARG A 154 -0.55 -11.43 14.79
C ARG A 154 0.34 -12.24 13.85
N HIS A 155 0.06 -13.53 13.64
CA HIS A 155 0.87 -14.36 12.75
C HIS A 155 0.72 -13.91 11.29
N SER A 156 -0.52 -13.73 10.82
CA SER A 156 -0.78 -13.17 9.49
C SER A 156 -0.20 -11.76 9.35
N ALA A 157 -0.25 -10.91 10.37
CA ALA A 157 0.33 -9.56 10.31
C ALA A 157 1.83 -9.61 9.97
N ILE A 158 2.57 -10.52 10.58
CA ILE A 158 4.00 -10.71 10.30
C ILE A 158 4.21 -11.17 8.85
N ILE A 159 3.47 -12.19 8.40
CA ILE A 159 3.59 -12.72 7.03
C ILE A 159 3.22 -11.65 5.99
N ARG A 160 2.11 -10.94 6.18
CA ARG A 160 1.64 -9.90 5.26
C ARG A 160 2.59 -8.73 5.23
N THR A 161 3.09 -8.28 6.39
CA THR A 161 4.15 -7.26 6.43
C THR A 161 5.36 -7.70 5.62
N ALA A 162 5.80 -8.95 5.77
CA ALA A 162 6.92 -9.52 5.02
C ALA A 162 6.69 -9.54 3.50
N GLN A 163 5.46 -9.83 3.05
CA GLN A 163 5.06 -9.85 1.64
C GLN A 163 4.97 -8.46 1.01
N TYR A 164 4.54 -7.46 1.79
CA TYR A 164 4.42 -6.07 1.30
C TYR A 164 5.75 -5.30 1.38
N PHE A 165 6.69 -5.73 2.23
CA PHE A 165 7.95 -5.02 2.44
C PHE A 165 8.81 -4.85 1.18
N PRO A 166 8.96 -5.85 0.28
CA PRO A 166 9.76 -5.70 -0.92
C PRO A 166 9.13 -4.77 -1.98
N ILE A 167 7.85 -4.40 -1.83
CA ILE A 167 7.14 -3.59 -2.82
C ILE A 167 7.67 -2.15 -2.77
N SER A 168 8.29 -1.70 -3.85
CA SER A 168 9.02 -0.44 -3.89
C SER A 168 8.09 0.77 -3.77
N GLU A 169 6.94 0.75 -4.44
CA GLU A 169 5.95 1.84 -4.37
C GLU A 169 5.41 2.01 -2.95
N VAL A 170 5.21 0.90 -2.22
CA VAL A 170 4.79 0.92 -0.81
C VAL A 170 5.88 1.58 0.04
N LEU A 171 7.14 1.16 -0.09
CA LEU A 171 8.25 1.75 0.65
C LEU A 171 8.43 3.25 0.34
N PHE A 172 8.28 3.63 -0.93
CA PHE A 172 8.44 5.01 -1.37
C PHE A 172 7.31 5.91 -0.84
N GLU A 173 6.05 5.47 -0.93
CA GLU A 173 4.94 6.27 -0.40
C GLU A 173 4.98 6.39 1.12
N LEU A 174 5.43 5.34 1.83
CA LEU A 174 5.67 5.38 3.28
C LEU A 174 6.91 6.20 3.70
N LYS A 175 7.60 6.81 2.73
CA LYS A 175 8.83 7.60 2.91
C LYS A 175 9.94 6.80 3.62
N LEU A 176 9.99 5.50 3.34
CA LEU A 176 11.05 4.60 3.81
C LEU A 176 12.25 4.62 2.87
N ILE A 177 12.02 4.94 1.60
CA ILE A 177 13.05 5.08 0.57
C ILE A 177 12.89 6.41 -0.16
N LYS A 178 14.01 6.95 -0.65
CA LYS A 178 14.04 8.26 -1.34
C LYS A 178 13.71 8.19 -2.84
N GLN A 179 13.86 7.02 -3.46
CA GLN A 179 13.66 6.79 -4.90
C GLN A 179 12.92 5.48 -5.11
N LYS A 180 12.03 5.40 -6.11
CA LYS A 180 11.22 4.20 -6.40
C LYS A 180 12.01 3.04 -7.01
N ASP A 181 13.18 3.30 -7.57
CA ASP A 181 14.00 2.29 -8.26
C ASP A 181 15.29 1.95 -7.48
N LYS A 182 15.52 2.62 -6.34
CA LYS A 182 16.76 2.50 -5.59
C LYS A 182 16.56 2.70 -4.09
N ALA A 183 17.09 1.74 -3.32
CA ALA A 183 17.11 1.78 -1.86
C ALA A 183 18.37 1.09 -1.32
N SER A 184 18.79 1.46 -0.11
CA SER A 184 19.88 0.80 0.61
C SER A 184 19.31 -0.13 1.68
N PHE A 185 19.67 -1.41 1.65
CA PHE A 185 19.27 -2.36 2.68
C PHE A 185 20.50 -2.72 3.52
N ILE A 186 20.47 -2.34 4.80
CA ILE A 186 21.60 -2.51 5.71
C ILE A 186 21.46 -3.87 6.39
N LEU A 187 22.40 -4.77 6.11
CA LEU A 187 22.43 -6.12 6.68
C LEU A 187 23.44 -6.19 7.83
N LYS A 188 23.15 -7.04 8.81
CA LYS A 188 24.08 -7.30 9.92
C LYS A 188 25.34 -7.94 9.39
N ALA A 189 26.50 -7.37 9.73
CA ALA A 189 27.78 -7.96 9.37
C ALA A 189 27.92 -9.36 9.99
N THR A 190 28.29 -10.34 9.18
CA THR A 190 28.68 -11.66 9.64
C THR A 190 30.14 -11.62 10.06
N THR A 191 30.43 -11.48 11.35
CA THR A 191 31.79 -11.65 11.88
C THR A 191 32.01 -13.11 12.25
N VAL A 192 32.97 -13.77 11.59
CA VAL A 192 33.44 -15.12 11.97
C VAL A 192 34.83 -14.97 12.61
N LEU A 193 34.93 -15.29 13.90
CA LEU A 193 36.20 -15.31 14.62
C LEU A 193 36.80 -16.72 14.54
N PHE A 194 37.94 -16.87 13.87
CA PHE A 194 38.73 -18.09 13.90
C PHE A 194 39.85 -17.94 14.92
N LEU A 195 39.79 -18.71 16.01
CA LEU A 195 40.88 -18.82 16.99
C LEU A 195 41.54 -20.18 16.83
N GLN A 196 42.84 -20.20 16.54
CA GLN A 196 43.66 -21.41 16.70
C GLN A 196 44.18 -21.45 18.14
N LYS A 197 44.01 -22.60 18.82
CA LYS A 197 44.69 -22.86 20.09
C LYS A 197 46.18 -23.04 19.84
N HIS A 198 47.02 -22.46 20.69
CA HIS A 198 48.42 -22.84 20.85
C HIS A 198 48.53 -24.17 21.59
#